data_AF-X1F1Y6-F1
#
_entry.id   AF-X1F1Y6-F1
#
_cell.length_a   1.000
_cell.length_b   1.000
_cell.length_c   1.000
_cell.angle_alpha   90.00
_cell.angle_beta   90.00
_cell.angle_gamma   90.00
#
_symmetry.space_group_name_H-M   'P 1'
#
loop_
_entity.id
_entity.type
_entity.pdbx_description
1 polymer ?
#
loop_
_entity_poly.entity_id
_entity_poly.type
_entity_poly.pdbx_seq_one_letter_code
_entity_poly.pdbx_strand_id
1 'polypeptide(L)'
;FYIGGNDSMDIASKVSKLAKKKDLDLLVVGVPKTIDNDVGDEEFILIDHTPGYASAARYWAYLIQNTEEENRGMSVSEPVTVLQAMGRKAGYITAASRLADPERKIPLQLYMAE
;
A
#
# COMPACT_ATOMS: atom_id res chain seq x y z
N PHE A 1 7.33 4.64 21.56
CA PHE A 1 6.91 3.95 20.33
C PHE A 1 6.51 4.97 19.29
N TYR A 2 6.90 4.79 18.02
CA TYR A 2 6.48 5.65 16.93
C TYR A 2 6.05 4.82 15.73
N ILE A 3 4.79 4.99 15.31
CA ILE A 3 4.14 4.14 14.30
C ILE A 3 4.06 4.92 12.99
N GLY A 4 4.59 4.37 11.90
CA GLY A 4 4.50 5.06 10.61
C GLY A 4 5.32 4.45 9.49
N GLY A 5 5.44 5.20 8.40
CA GLY A 5 6.14 4.79 7.19
C GLY A 5 7.64 5.10 7.24
N ASN A 6 8.27 5.19 6.06
CA ASN A 6 9.69 5.46 5.90
C ASN A 6 10.17 6.69 6.67
N ASP A 7 9.49 7.83 6.52
CA ASP A 7 9.85 9.06 7.24
C ASP A 7 9.78 8.88 8.76
N SER A 8 8.80 8.15 9.26
CA SER A 8 8.66 7.87 10.70
C SER A 8 9.78 6.97 11.22
N MET A 9 10.21 5.98 10.44
CA MET A 9 11.33 5.10 10.80
C MET A 9 12.65 5.87 10.83
N ASP A 10 12.87 6.78 9.88
CA ASP A 10 14.03 7.68 9.88
C ASP A 10 14.04 8.60 11.12
N ILE A 11 12.90 9.21 11.46
CA ILE A 11 12.78 10.03 12.68
C ILE A 11 13.00 9.19 13.94
N ALA A 12 12.42 8.00 14.05
CA ALA A 12 12.64 7.12 15.20
C ALA A 12 14.13 6.79 15.37
N SER A 13 14.84 6.51 14.27
CA SER A 13 16.29 6.27 14.26
C SER A 13 17.08 7.49 14.73
N LYS A 14 16.75 8.68 14.22
CA LYS A 14 17.39 9.95 14.60
C LYS A 14 17.18 10.27 16.08
N VAL A 15 15.96 10.11 16.60
CA VAL A 15 15.65 10.34 18.02
C VAL A 15 16.40 9.34 18.90
N SER A 16 16.46 8.06 18.52
CA SER A 16 17.24 7.03 19.25
C SER A 16 18.72 7.38 19.35
N LYS A 17 19.33 7.80 18.24
CA LYS A 17 20.74 8.23 18.19
C LYS A 17 20.99 9.47 19.04
N LEU A 18 20.07 10.44 19.00
CA LEU A 18 20.18 11.67 19.78
C LEU A 18 20.06 11.40 21.29
N ALA A 19 19.13 10.54 21.70
CA ALA A 19 18.95 10.15 23.09
C ALA A 19 20.23 9.52 23.67
N LYS A 20 20.82 8.57 22.92
CA LYS A 20 22.12 7.97 23.28
C LYS A 20 23.24 9.00 23.40
N LYS A 21 23.32 9.97 22.46
CA LYS A 21 24.33 11.04 22.50
C LYS A 21 24.18 11.95 23.72
N LYS A 22 22.96 12.12 24.22
CA LYS A 22 22.64 12.97 25.38
C LYS A 22 22.59 12.22 26.71
N ASP A 23 22.96 10.93 26.72
CA ASP A 23 22.89 10.08 27.91
C ASP A 23 21.50 10.06 28.56
N LEU A 24 20.46 10.05 27.72
CA LEU A 24 19.07 9.94 28.16
C LEU A 24 18.67 8.47 28.24
N ASP A 25 18.07 8.07 29.36
CA ASP A 25 17.42 6.77 29.52
C ASP A 25 16.09 6.74 28.74
N LEU A 26 16.20 6.63 27.42
CA LEU A 26 15.07 6.62 26.50
C LEU A 26 15.23 5.48 25.48
N LEU A 27 14.30 4.52 25.54
CA LEU A 27 14.14 3.50 24.51
C LEU A 27 13.19 4.00 23.41
N VAL A 28 13.69 4.04 22.18
CA VAL A 28 12.89 4.39 21.00
C VAL A 28 12.64 3.15 20.16
N VAL A 29 11.36 2.86 19.93
CA VAL A 29 10.90 1.72 19.11
C VAL A 29 10.07 2.25 17.95
N GLY A 30 10.51 1.97 16.73
CA GLY A 30 9.75 2.18 15.51
C GLY A 30 8.82 1.00 15.22
N VAL A 31 7.59 1.28 14.81
CA VAL A 31 6.61 0.27 14.39
C VAL A 31 6.23 0.56 12.93
N PRO A 32 6.60 -0.31 11.98
CA PRO A 32 6.34 -0.07 10.57
C PRO A 32 4.84 -0.14 10.28
N LYS A 33 4.35 0.84 9.52
CA LYS A 33 2.95 0.93 9.09
C LYS A 33 2.92 1.71 7.79
N THR A 34 2.32 1.15 6.76
CA THR A 34 1.97 1.87 5.53
C THR A 34 1.00 1.00 4.72
N ILE A 35 0.14 1.66 3.95
CA ILE A 35 -0.68 0.95 2.96
C ILE A 35 0.10 0.77 1.65
N ASP A 36 1.16 1.56 1.44
CA ASP A 36 1.95 1.56 0.20
C ASP A 36 2.89 0.35 0.11
N ASN A 37 3.02 -0.48 1.16
CA ASN A 37 3.90 -1.65 1.24
C ASN A 37 5.37 -1.37 0.88
N ASP A 38 5.85 -0.17 1.21
CA ASP A 38 7.14 0.37 0.77
C ASP A 38 8.17 0.55 1.89
N VAL A 39 7.95 -0.05 3.06
CA VAL A 39 8.86 0.03 4.22
C VAL A 39 9.54 -1.32 4.41
N GLY A 40 10.87 -1.33 4.32
CA GLY A 40 11.69 -2.53 4.43
C GLY A 40 12.90 -2.45 3.52
N ASP A 41 13.39 -3.60 3.10
CA ASP A 41 14.31 -3.78 1.99
C ASP A 41 13.55 -4.20 0.72
N GLU A 42 14.18 -4.02 -0.44
CA GLU A 42 13.60 -4.33 -1.76
C GLU A 42 13.33 -5.84 -1.96
N GLU A 43 14.02 -6.70 -1.20
CA GLU A 43 13.91 -8.16 -1.28
C GLU A 43 12.87 -8.73 -0.28
N PHE A 44 12.18 -7.88 0.47
CA PHE A 44 11.17 -8.26 1.47
C PHE A 44 11.69 -9.18 2.60
N ILE A 45 12.97 -9.09 2.94
CA ILE A 45 13.61 -9.95 3.97
C ILE A 45 13.35 -9.42 5.38
N LEU A 46 13.45 -8.11 5.58
CA LEU A 46 13.24 -7.44 6.86
C LEU A 46 11.75 -7.33 7.20
N ILE A 47 10.94 -6.99 6.19
CA ILE A 47 9.49 -6.83 6.31
C ILE A 47 8.88 -7.39 5.03
N ASP A 48 8.14 -8.48 5.18
CA ASP A 48 7.39 -9.12 4.09
C ASP A 48 6.20 -8.23 3.65
N HIS A 49 5.41 -7.76 4.61
CA HIS A 49 4.31 -6.83 4.36
C HIS A 49 4.12 -5.85 5.50
N THR A 50 3.66 -4.64 5.15
CA THR A 50 3.42 -3.60 6.15
C THR A 50 1.96 -3.59 6.62
N PRO A 51 1.70 -3.42 7.93
CA PRO A 51 0.35 -3.29 8.46
C PRO A 51 -0.45 -2.19 7.75
N GLY A 52 -1.65 -2.57 7.29
CA GLY A 52 -2.56 -1.72 6.52
C GLY A 52 -2.67 -2.12 5.05
N TYR A 53 -1.59 -2.61 4.44
CA TYR A 53 -1.57 -2.96 3.01
C TYR A 53 -2.61 -4.03 2.65
N ALA A 54 -2.67 -5.15 3.37
CA ALA A 54 -3.62 -6.23 3.07
C ALA A 54 -5.10 -5.76 3.11
N SER A 55 -5.44 -4.85 4.02
CA SER A 55 -6.78 -4.25 4.08
C SER A 55 -7.07 -3.36 2.87
N ALA A 56 -6.08 -2.55 2.45
CA ALA A 56 -6.20 -1.72 1.25
C ALA A 56 -6.30 -2.57 -0.03
N ALA A 57 -5.48 -3.61 -0.15
CA ALA A 57 -5.53 -4.58 -1.25
C ALA A 57 -6.91 -5.23 -1.37
N ARG A 58 -7.48 -5.72 -0.25
CA ARG A 58 -8.81 -6.32 -0.23
C ARG A 58 -9.91 -5.31 -0.61
N TYR A 59 -9.82 -4.09 -0.10
CA TYR A 59 -10.76 -3.02 -0.43
C TYR A 59 -10.77 -2.77 -1.94
N TRP A 60 -9.60 -2.62 -2.56
CA TRP A 60 -9.48 -2.37 -3.98
C TRP A 60 -9.94 -3.55 -4.84
N ALA A 61 -9.61 -4.78 -4.44
CA ALA A 61 -10.10 -5.98 -5.14
C ALA A 61 -11.64 -6.01 -5.21
N TYR A 62 -12.32 -5.76 -4.09
CA TYR A 62 -13.78 -5.72 -4.06
C TYR A 62 -14.37 -4.51 -4.77
N LEU A 63 -13.71 -3.34 -4.69
CA LEU A 63 -14.15 -2.16 -5.42
C LEU A 63 -14.15 -2.42 -6.92
N ILE A 64 -13.08 -3.01 -7.47
CA ILE A 64 -13.01 -3.35 -8.90
C ILE A 64 -14.09 -4.36 -9.31
N GLN A 65 -14.37 -5.38 -8.49
CA GLN A 65 -15.45 -6.33 -8.78
C GLN A 65 -16.81 -5.63 -8.85
N ASN A 66 -17.11 -4.74 -7.91
CA ASN A 66 -18.37 -4.00 -7.92
C ASN A 66 -18.46 -3.02 -9.10
N THR A 67 -17.36 -2.33 -9.42
CA THR A 67 -17.29 -1.44 -10.59
C THR A 67 -17.49 -2.20 -11.89
N GLU A 68 -16.99 -3.43 -12.01
CA GLU A 68 -17.22 -4.24 -13.21
C GLU A 68 -18.69 -4.64 -13.35
N GLU A 69 -19.38 -4.99 -12.26
CA GLU A 69 -20.82 -5.26 -12.31
C GLU A 69 -21.62 -4.02 -12.76
N GLU A 70 -21.22 -2.83 -12.32
CA GLU A 70 -21.79 -1.56 -12.78
C GLU A 70 -21.51 -1.32 -14.27
N ASN A 71 -20.26 -1.48 -14.72
CA ASN A 71 -19.89 -1.36 -16.14
C ASN A 71 -20.69 -2.33 -17.02
N ARG A 72 -20.93 -3.57 -16.57
CA ARG A 72 -21.75 -4.55 -17.30
C ARG A 72 -23.19 -4.07 -17.44
N GLY A 73 -23.76 -3.50 -16.39
CA GLY A 73 -25.11 -2.91 -16.38
C GLY A 73 -25.23 -1.66 -17.25
N MET A 74 -24.19 -0.83 -17.31
CA MET A 74 -24.17 0.45 -18.04
C MET A 74 -23.50 0.38 -19.42
N SER A 75 -23.20 -0.83 -19.89
CA SER A 75 -22.39 -1.08 -21.10
C SER A 75 -22.90 -0.43 -22.39
N VAL A 76 -24.16 0.00 -22.44
CA VAL A 76 -24.76 0.71 -23.58
C VAL A 76 -24.38 2.19 -23.67
N SER A 77 -23.92 2.81 -22.58
CA SER A 77 -23.68 4.26 -22.48
C SER A 77 -22.31 4.61 -21.90
N GLU A 78 -21.93 4.06 -20.75
CA GLU A 78 -20.67 4.32 -20.05
C GLU A 78 -19.88 3.02 -19.82
N PRO A 79 -19.20 2.47 -20.85
CA PRO A 79 -18.54 1.17 -20.75
C PRO A 79 -17.15 1.20 -20.09
N VAL A 80 -16.66 2.37 -19.67
CA VAL A 80 -15.29 2.54 -19.16
C VAL A 80 -15.30 3.36 -17.87
N THR A 81 -14.74 2.79 -16.82
CA THR A 81 -14.49 3.48 -15.55
C THR A 81 -12.99 3.60 -15.30
N VAL A 82 -12.52 4.81 -14.97
CA VAL A 82 -11.13 5.07 -14.58
C VAL A 82 -11.07 5.35 -13.09
N LEU A 83 -10.32 4.55 -12.34
CA LEU A 83 -10.17 4.66 -10.89
C LEU A 83 -8.70 4.95 -10.52
N GLN A 84 -8.50 5.88 -9.59
CA GLN A 84 -7.17 6.22 -9.08
C GLN A 84 -6.94 5.58 -7.71
N ALA A 85 -5.96 4.68 -7.63
CA ALA A 85 -5.48 4.13 -6.37
C ALA A 85 -4.46 5.04 -5.67
N MET A 86 -4.36 4.89 -4.34
CA MET A 86 -3.22 5.42 -3.59
C MET A 86 -1.94 4.62 -3.94
N GLY A 87 -0.76 5.17 -3.68
CA GLY A 87 0.51 4.52 -4.05
C GLY A 87 1.51 5.50 -4.66
N ARG A 88 1.86 6.56 -3.92
CA ARG A 88 2.58 7.75 -4.40
C ARG A 88 3.76 7.44 -5.33
N LYS A 89 4.62 6.52 -4.91
CA LYS A 89 5.81 6.06 -5.66
C LYS A 89 5.83 4.54 -5.84
N ALA A 90 4.81 3.83 -5.37
CA ALA A 90 4.81 2.38 -5.27
C ALA A 90 3.51 1.81 -5.84
N GLY A 91 3.63 0.82 -6.72
CA GLY A 91 2.51 0.23 -7.45
C GLY A 91 1.73 -0.84 -6.70
N TYR A 92 2.09 -1.21 -5.47
CA TYR A 92 1.55 -2.40 -4.81
C TYR A 92 0.02 -2.42 -4.67
N ILE A 93 -0.61 -1.31 -4.33
CA ILE A 93 -2.08 -1.24 -4.21
C ILE A 93 -2.74 -1.44 -5.58
N THR A 94 -2.23 -0.76 -6.61
CA THR A 94 -2.71 -0.92 -7.99
C THR A 94 -2.50 -2.34 -8.50
N ALA A 95 -1.34 -2.95 -8.21
CA ALA A 95 -1.07 -4.35 -8.54
C ALA A 95 -2.05 -5.30 -7.85
N ALA A 96 -2.32 -5.06 -6.56
CA ALA A 96 -3.24 -5.87 -5.77
C ALA A 96 -4.68 -5.82 -6.28
N SER A 97 -5.10 -4.74 -6.96
CA SER A 97 -6.40 -4.68 -7.64
C SER A 97 -6.59 -5.81 -8.66
N ARG A 98 -5.52 -6.43 -9.19
CA ARG A 98 -5.62 -7.62 -10.04
C ARG A 98 -6.29 -8.81 -9.34
N LEU A 99 -6.25 -8.88 -8.00
CA LEU A 99 -6.91 -9.93 -7.23
C LEU A 99 -8.44 -9.92 -7.39
N ALA A 100 -9.02 -8.84 -7.92
CA ALA A 100 -10.42 -8.79 -8.32
C ALA A 100 -10.77 -9.83 -9.40
N ASP A 101 -9.82 -10.15 -10.28
CA ASP A 101 -9.99 -11.06 -11.41
C ASP A 101 -8.69 -11.85 -11.67
N PRO A 102 -8.43 -12.90 -10.88
CA PRO A 102 -7.22 -13.71 -10.98
C PRO A 102 -7.11 -14.46 -12.32
N GLU A 103 -8.24 -14.81 -12.92
CA GLU A 103 -8.31 -15.53 -14.20
C GLU A 103 -8.21 -14.61 -15.44
N ARG A 104 -8.13 -13.28 -15.24
CA ARG A 104 -7.99 -12.28 -16.31
C ARG A 104 -9.14 -12.32 -17.32
N LYS A 105 -10.37 -12.49 -16.85
CA LYS A 105 -11.61 -12.49 -17.63
C LYS A 105 -12.16 -11.08 -17.89
N ILE A 106 -11.90 -10.12 -17.01
CA ILE A 106 -12.40 -8.75 -17.14
C ILE A 106 -11.37 -7.88 -17.87
N PRO A 107 -11.78 -6.86 -18.65
CA PRO A 107 -10.88 -5.98 -19.39
C PRO A 107 -10.18 -4.94 -18.47
N LEU A 108 -9.66 -5.38 -17.32
CA LEU A 108 -8.99 -4.54 -16.33
C LEU A 108 -7.59 -4.13 -16.82
N GLN A 109 -7.38 -2.83 -16.99
CA GLN A 109 -6.08 -2.23 -17.26
C GLN A 109 -5.49 -1.65 -15.98
N LEU A 110 -4.19 -1.88 -15.73
CA LEU A 110 -3.49 -1.41 -14.53
C LEU A 110 -2.29 -0.57 -14.95
N TYR A 111 -2.24 0.66 -14.45
CA TYR A 111 -1.13 1.59 -14.66
C TYR A 111 -0.53 1.93 -13.30
N MET A 112 0.71 1.52 -13.07
CA MET A 112 1.35 1.60 -11.75
C MET A 112 2.79 2.10 -11.87
N ALA A 113 3.26 2.75 -10.81
CA ALA A 113 4.69 3.03 -10.66
C ALA A 113 5.41 1.72 -10.30
N GLU A 114 6.58 1.50 -10.93
CA GLU A 114 7.52 0.43 -10.58
C GLU A 114 8.35 0.81 -9.35
#